data_AF-A0A7C1UXR3-F1
#
_entry.id   AF-A0A7C1UXR3-F1
#
_cell.length_a   1.000
_cell.length_b   1.000
_cell.length_c   1.000
_cell.angle_alpha   90.00
_cell.angle_beta   90.00
_cell.angle_gamma   90.00
#
_symmetry.space_group_name_H-M   'P 1'
#
loop_
_entity.id
_entity.type
_entity.pdbx_description
1 polymer ?
#
loop_
_entity_poly.entity_id
_entity_poly.type
_entity_poly.pdbx_seq_one_letter_code
_entity_poly.pdbx_strand_id
1 'polypeptide(L)'
;KTIFNILKKRSTDKPVTQDFDDYFDQLKGDIIEGGETVEQAIEKVRNFDPDDCLSFGELALDIEYKAYDMYKNLYYDTENEDEKKIFQDLSEQEKGHALVVARLIGKCME
;
A
#
# COMPACT_ATOMS: atom_id res chain seq x y z
N LYS A 1 -9.46 11.47 -1.35
CA LYS A 1 -9.73 12.63 -0.45
C LYS A 1 -10.17 12.24 0.96
N THR A 2 -11.03 11.22 1.15
CA THR A 2 -11.59 10.89 2.47
C THR A 2 -10.53 10.54 3.52
N ILE A 3 -9.61 9.62 3.23
CA ILE A 3 -8.51 9.22 4.14
C ILE A 3 -7.60 10.39 4.49
N PHE A 4 -7.23 11.24 3.52
CA PHE A 4 -6.43 12.42 3.83
C PHE A 4 -7.13 13.40 4.76
N ASN A 5 -8.41 13.67 4.54
CA ASN A 5 -9.19 14.55 5.43
C ASN A 5 -9.29 13.97 6.85
N ILE A 6 -9.30 12.65 6.98
CA ILE A 6 -9.25 11.92 8.24
C ILE A 6 -7.88 12.12 8.91
N LEU A 7 -6.78 11.82 8.20
CA LEU A 7 -5.41 12.00 8.70
C LEU A 7 -5.12 13.46 9.08
N LYS A 8 -5.62 14.41 8.28
CA LYS A 8 -5.57 15.86 8.54
C LYS A 8 -6.22 16.25 9.86
N LYS A 9 -7.36 15.65 10.23
CA LYS A 9 -8.01 15.89 11.53
C LYS A 9 -7.23 15.30 12.70
N ARG A 10 -6.49 14.21 12.46
CA ARG A 10 -5.68 13.51 13.47
C ARG A 10 -4.27 14.06 13.64
N SER A 11 -3.78 14.91 12.73
CA SER A 11 -2.48 15.58 12.87
C SER A 11 -2.55 16.59 14.03
N THR A 12 -2.05 16.19 15.20
CA THR A 12 -2.17 16.95 16.45
C THR A 12 -1.20 18.13 16.55
N ASP A 13 -0.17 18.17 15.70
CA ASP A 13 0.96 19.07 15.93
C ASP A 13 0.88 20.37 15.11
N LYS A 14 0.17 20.37 13.97
CA LYS A 14 -0.08 21.58 13.15
C LYS A 14 -1.39 21.46 12.36
N PRO A 15 -2.24 22.50 12.30
CA PRO A 15 -3.37 22.51 11.39
C PRO A 15 -2.85 22.38 9.96
N VAL A 16 -3.25 21.32 9.26
CA VAL A 16 -2.92 21.14 7.84
C VAL A 16 -3.69 22.22 7.06
N THR A 17 -3.02 23.30 6.69
CA THR A 17 -3.62 24.43 5.96
C THR A 17 -3.65 24.22 4.45
N GLN A 18 -2.86 23.28 3.95
CA GLN A 18 -2.76 22.94 2.53
C GLN A 18 -3.93 22.06 2.08
N ASP A 19 -4.34 22.22 0.82
CA ASP A 19 -5.27 21.32 0.14
C ASP A 19 -4.63 19.95 -0.11
N PHE A 20 -5.44 18.90 -0.16
CA PHE A 20 -4.93 17.55 -0.40
C PHE A 20 -4.26 17.44 -1.77
N ASP A 21 -4.93 17.92 -2.81
CA ASP A 21 -4.48 17.71 -4.19
C ASP A 21 -3.18 18.50 -4.39
N ASP A 22 -3.13 19.75 -3.91
CA ASP A 22 -1.91 20.58 -3.94
C ASP A 22 -0.75 19.94 -3.16
N TYR A 23 -1.02 19.29 -2.03
CA TYR A 23 0.00 18.58 -1.25
C TYR A 23 0.44 17.30 -1.96
N PHE A 24 -0.51 16.53 -2.47
CA PHE A 24 -0.27 15.28 -3.15
C PHE A 24 0.54 15.48 -4.44
N ASP A 25 0.23 16.52 -5.22
CA ASP A 25 0.95 16.91 -6.44
C ASP A 25 2.41 17.34 -6.17
N GLN A 26 2.72 17.74 -4.92
CA GLN A 26 4.08 18.08 -4.50
C GLN A 26 4.88 16.86 -4.02
N LEU A 27 4.22 15.73 -3.77
CA LEU A 27 4.92 14.50 -3.42
C LEU A 27 5.74 14.03 -4.61
N LYS A 28 6.92 13.50 -4.34
CA LYS A 28 7.82 13.00 -5.39
C LYS A 28 7.24 11.82 -6.19
N GLY A 29 6.19 11.19 -5.67
CA GLY A 29 5.58 10.00 -6.27
C GLY A 29 6.51 8.78 -6.24
N ASP A 30 7.50 8.77 -5.35
CA ASP A 30 8.51 7.74 -5.23
C ASP A 30 8.17 6.67 -4.20
N ILE A 31 7.10 6.84 -3.41
CA ILE A 31 6.63 5.85 -2.43
C ILE A 31 5.56 4.96 -3.07
N ILE A 32 5.77 3.65 -3.02
CA ILE A 32 4.79 2.64 -3.44
C ILE A 32 3.87 2.24 -2.29
N GLU A 33 2.77 1.55 -2.59
CA GLU A 33 1.72 1.23 -1.63
C GLU A 33 2.19 0.40 -0.42
N GLY A 34 3.26 -0.38 -0.59
CA GLY A 34 3.94 -1.09 0.50
C GLY A 34 4.71 -0.18 1.48
N GLY A 35 4.71 1.13 1.28
CA GLY A 35 5.31 2.13 2.18
C GLY A 35 6.81 2.37 1.97
N GLU A 36 7.43 1.74 0.99
CA GLU A 36 8.83 1.94 0.61
C GLU A 36 8.97 2.76 -0.67
N THR A 37 10.19 3.22 -0.95
CA THR A 37 10.48 3.91 -2.22
C THR A 37 10.63 2.92 -3.38
N VAL A 38 10.41 3.40 -4.60
CA VAL A 38 10.68 2.64 -5.83
C VAL A 38 12.13 2.14 -5.86
N GLU A 39 13.09 2.99 -5.47
CA GLU A 39 14.50 2.60 -5.40
C GLU A 39 14.74 1.45 -4.41
N GLN A 40 14.10 1.49 -3.24
CA GLN A 40 14.19 0.41 -2.25
C GLN A 40 13.58 -0.90 -2.76
N ALA A 41 12.41 -0.82 -3.42
CA ALA A 41 11.76 -1.99 -4.00
C ALA A 41 12.59 -2.61 -5.14
N ILE A 42 13.16 -1.77 -6.02
CA ILE A 42 14.06 -2.22 -7.10
C ILE A 42 15.32 -2.86 -6.52
N GLU A 43 15.88 -2.34 -5.43
CA GLU A 43 17.08 -2.92 -4.82
C GLU A 43 16.87 -4.39 -4.42
N LYS A 44 15.68 -4.74 -3.92
CA LYS A 44 15.35 -6.12 -3.55
C LYS A 44 15.42 -7.09 -4.72
N VAL A 45 15.14 -6.59 -5.93
CA VAL A 45 15.08 -7.38 -7.16
C VAL A 45 16.23 -7.07 -8.13
N ARG A 46 17.18 -6.22 -7.75
CA ARG A 46 18.24 -5.71 -8.63
C ARG A 46 19.09 -6.82 -9.25
N ASN A 47 19.30 -7.90 -8.51
CA ASN A 47 20.12 -9.03 -8.94
C ASN A 47 19.30 -10.21 -9.47
N PHE A 48 17.99 -10.03 -9.62
CA PHE A 48 17.11 -11.06 -10.17
C PHE A 48 17.12 -11.02 -11.70
N ASP A 49 16.94 -12.18 -12.31
CA ASP A 49 16.76 -12.26 -13.75
C ASP A 49 15.43 -11.56 -14.11
N PRO A 50 15.39 -10.64 -15.10
CA PRO A 50 14.14 -10.06 -15.57
C PRO A 50 13.08 -11.09 -15.98
N ASP A 51 13.50 -12.29 -16.37
CA ASP A 51 12.61 -13.41 -16.72
C ASP A 51 12.22 -14.27 -15.49
N ASP A 52 12.74 -13.96 -14.30
CA ASP A 52 12.40 -14.62 -13.04
C ASP A 52 11.05 -14.13 -12.51
N CYS A 53 9.99 -14.72 -13.06
CA CYS A 53 8.61 -14.48 -12.62
C CYS A 53 8.43 -14.68 -11.10
N LEU A 54 9.12 -15.64 -10.48
CA LEU A 54 8.95 -15.94 -9.06
C LEU A 54 9.38 -14.74 -8.21
N SER A 55 10.56 -14.22 -8.50
CA SER A 55 11.13 -13.04 -7.85
C SER A 55 10.23 -11.80 -7.92
N PHE A 56 9.67 -11.50 -9.10
CA PHE A 56 8.72 -10.39 -9.24
C PHE A 56 7.39 -10.66 -8.53
N GLY A 57 6.92 -11.90 -8.55
CA GLY A 57 5.75 -12.30 -7.79
C GLY A 57 5.93 -12.15 -6.28
N GLU A 58 7.10 -12.51 -5.75
CA GLU A 58 7.44 -12.32 -4.33
C GLU A 58 7.47 -10.85 -3.94
N LEU A 59 8.06 -9.98 -4.77
CA LEU A 59 8.00 -8.53 -4.54
C LEU A 59 6.56 -8.01 -4.54
N ALA A 60 5.74 -8.44 -5.50
CA ALA A 60 4.33 -8.06 -5.55
C ALA A 60 3.60 -8.51 -4.28
N LEU A 61 3.77 -9.76 -3.84
CA LEU A 61 3.17 -10.24 -2.58
C LEU A 61 3.61 -9.40 -1.37
N ASP A 62 4.89 -9.04 -1.26
CA ASP A 62 5.39 -8.20 -0.17
C ASP A 62 4.66 -6.85 -0.12
N ILE A 63 4.41 -6.23 -1.28
CA ILE A 63 3.67 -4.97 -1.41
C ILE A 63 2.22 -5.17 -0.93
N GLU A 64 1.52 -6.16 -1.48
CA GLU A 64 0.10 -6.40 -1.16
C GLU A 64 -0.10 -6.75 0.33
N TYR A 65 0.80 -7.54 0.92
CA TYR A 65 0.71 -7.90 2.34
C TYR A 65 0.96 -6.71 3.27
N LYS A 66 1.92 -5.83 2.94
CA LYS A 66 2.18 -4.61 3.72
C LYS A 66 1.00 -3.66 3.65
N ALA A 67 0.43 -3.47 2.47
CA ALA A 67 -0.76 -2.64 2.27
C ALA A 67 -1.97 -3.20 3.05
N TYR A 68 -2.20 -4.52 2.93
CA TYR A 68 -3.22 -5.24 3.69
C TYR A 68 -3.07 -5.01 5.20
N ASP A 69 -1.88 -5.25 5.75
CA ASP A 69 -1.61 -5.10 7.18
C ASP A 69 -1.79 -3.65 7.63
N MET A 70 -1.31 -2.68 6.84
CA MET A 70 -1.51 -1.25 7.11
C MET A 70 -2.99 -0.91 7.22
N TYR A 71 -3.80 -1.22 6.20
CA TYR A 71 -5.23 -0.90 6.22
C TYR A 71 -5.96 -1.69 7.32
N LYS A 72 -5.54 -2.92 7.62
CA LYS A 72 -6.15 -3.71 8.69
C LYS A 72 -5.87 -3.13 10.07
N ASN A 73 -4.65 -2.65 10.31
CA ASN A 73 -4.32 -1.96 11.56
C ASN A 73 -5.07 -0.62 11.67
N LEU A 74 -5.18 0.15 10.58
CA LEU A 74 -5.96 1.40 10.56
C LEU A 74 -7.45 1.16 10.86
N TYR A 75 -8.02 0.04 10.38
CA TYR A 75 -9.38 -0.38 10.73
C TYR A 75 -9.55 -0.58 12.24
N TYR A 76 -8.58 -1.19 12.92
CA TYR A 76 -8.65 -1.44 14.36
C TYR A 76 -8.33 -0.20 15.21
N ASP A 77 -7.51 0.72 14.70
CA ASP A 77 -7.11 1.95 15.40
C ASP A 77 -8.17 3.07 15.32
N THR A 78 -9.12 2.99 14.39
CA THR A 78 -10.18 3.99 14.27
C THR A 78 -11.45 3.65 15.07
N GLU A 79 -12.04 4.66 15.72
CA GLU A 79 -13.37 4.57 16.32
C GLU A 79 -14.49 5.06 15.38
N ASN A 80 -14.13 5.68 14.25
CA ASN A 80 -15.09 6.24 13.30
C ASN A 80 -15.53 5.17 12.30
N GLU A 81 -16.83 4.87 12.30
CA GLU A 81 -17.43 3.80 11.49
C GLU A 81 -17.31 4.02 9.97
N ASP A 82 -17.32 5.27 9.50
CA ASP A 82 -17.11 5.56 8.07
C ASP A 82 -15.68 5.22 7.64
N GLU A 83 -14.71 5.49 8.52
CA GLU A 83 -13.29 5.21 8.27
C GLU A 83 -13.02 3.72 8.35
N LYS A 84 -13.62 3.04 9.33
CA LYS A 84 -13.58 1.57 9.44
C LYS A 84 -14.04 0.94 8.14
N LYS A 85 -15.18 1.35 7.60
CA LYS A 85 -15.68 0.79 6.35
C LYS A 85 -14.67 0.96 5.21
N ILE A 86 -14.06 2.14 5.07
CA ILE A 86 -13.07 2.40 4.03
C ILE A 86 -11.83 1.53 4.21
N PHE A 87 -11.26 1.46 5.42
CA PHE A 87 -10.07 0.65 5.67
C PHE A 87 -10.34 -0.84 5.53
N GLN A 88 -11.53 -1.30 5.91
CA GLN A 88 -11.97 -2.66 5.65
C GLN A 88 -12.03 -2.94 4.15
N ASP A 89 -12.69 -2.08 3.38
CA ASP A 89 -12.85 -2.23 1.92
C ASP A 89 -11.47 -2.23 1.21
N LEU A 90 -10.52 -1.40 1.65
CA LEU A 90 -9.15 -1.40 1.13
C LEU A 90 -8.38 -2.67 1.51
N SER A 91 -8.43 -3.08 2.79
CA SER A 91 -7.76 -4.32 3.21
C SER A 91 -8.29 -5.54 2.45
N GLU A 92 -9.60 -5.67 2.21
CA GLU A 92 -10.12 -6.82 1.46
C GLU A 92 -9.74 -6.75 -0.04
N GLN A 93 -9.50 -5.56 -0.61
CA GLN A 93 -8.95 -5.42 -1.96
C GLN A 93 -7.51 -5.95 -2.05
N GLU A 94 -6.61 -5.51 -1.15
CA GLU A 94 -5.20 -5.96 -1.18
C GLU A 94 -5.06 -7.45 -0.90
N LYS A 95 -5.90 -8.00 -0.03
CA LYS A 95 -6.01 -9.46 0.14
C LYS A 95 -6.43 -10.16 -1.15
N GLY A 96 -7.36 -9.58 -1.90
CA GLY A 96 -7.75 -10.07 -3.22
C GLY A 96 -6.60 -10.06 -4.21
N HIS A 97 -5.83 -8.97 -4.26
CA HIS A 97 -4.62 -8.85 -5.09
C HIS A 97 -3.57 -9.91 -4.71
N ALA A 98 -3.26 -10.05 -3.42
CA ALA A 98 -2.32 -11.05 -2.93
C ALA A 98 -2.71 -12.48 -3.35
N LEU A 99 -4.00 -12.83 -3.28
CA LEU A 99 -4.50 -14.14 -3.73
C LEU A 99 -4.32 -14.35 -5.24
N VAL A 100 -4.52 -13.31 -6.05
CA VAL A 100 -4.27 -13.36 -7.50
C VAL A 100 -2.78 -13.58 -7.78
N VAL A 101 -1.91 -12.81 -7.13
CA VAL A 101 -0.45 -12.93 -7.28
C VAL A 101 0.02 -14.33 -6.86
N ALA A 102 -0.40 -14.83 -5.69
CA ALA A 102 -0.04 -16.16 -5.21
C ALA A 102 -0.46 -17.27 -6.20
N ARG A 103 -1.63 -17.14 -6.84
CA ARG A 103 -2.08 -18.08 -7.87
C ARG A 103 -1.21 -18.03 -9.12
N LEU A 104 -0.72 -16.85 -9.50
CA LEU A 104 0.13 -16.68 -10.68
C LEU A 104 1.55 -17.20 -10.43
N ILE A 105 2.11 -16.97 -9.24
CA ILE A 105 3.42 -17.50 -8.84
C ILE A 105 3.47 -19.03 -8.95
N GLY A 106 2.39 -19.71 -8.58
CA GLY A 106 2.31 -21.18 -8.71
C GLY A 106 2.60 -21.68 -10.13
N LYS A 107 2.28 -20.89 -11.17
CA LYS A 107 2.59 -21.23 -12.57
C LYS A 107 4.04 -20.99 -12.96
N CYS A 108 4.77 -20.22 -12.18
CA CYS A 108 6.18 -19.92 -12.43
C CYS A 108 7.11 -20.98 -11.81
N MET A 109 6.53 -21.91 -11.06
CA MET A 109 7.21 -23.07 -10.46
C MET A 109 6.96 -24.37 -11.24
N GLU A 110 6.17 -24.33 -12.32
CA GLU A 110 5.87 -25.43 -13.24
C GLU A 110 6.85 -25.45 -14.42
#